data_AF-G7M2I9-F1
#
_entry.id   AF-G7M2I9-F1
#
_cell.length_a   1.000
_cell.length_b   1.000
_cell.length_c   1.000
_cell.angle_alpha   90.00
_cell.angle_beta   90.00
_cell.angle_gamma   90.00
#
_symmetry.space_group_name_H-M   'P 1'
#
loop_
_entity.id
_entity.type
_entity.pdbx_description
1 polymer ?
#
loop_
_entity_poly.entity_id
_entity_poly.type
_entity_poly.pdbx_seq_one_letter_code
_entity_poly.pdbx_strand_id
1 'polypeptide(L)' 'MNNNVNTILEKIKVVPIIQSGKRSIVVLSISNVNLQVEDFDAAVQYIWENDLVKILKVERDHQYITKLYADVSK' A
#
# COMPACT_ATOMS: atom_id res chain seq x y z
N MET A 1 11.70 6.60 -8.19
CA MET A 1 11.05 6.51 -6.87
C MET A 1 9.76 7.32 -6.74
N ASN A 2 9.76 8.65 -6.94
CA ASN A 2 8.54 9.48 -6.76
C ASN A 2 7.32 9.00 -7.59
N ASN A 3 7.54 8.51 -8.82
CA ASN A 3 6.46 8.00 -9.67
C ASN A 3 5.78 6.73 -9.09
N ASN A 4 6.54 5.84 -8.44
CA ASN A 4 6.02 4.58 -7.90
C ASN A 4 5.22 4.82 -6.62
N VAL A 5 5.70 5.72 -5.75
CA VAL A 5 4.97 6.15 -4.54
C VAL A 5 3.62 6.75 -4.94
N ASN A 6 3.60 7.70 -5.88
CA ASN A 6 2.35 8.30 -6.35
C ASN A 6 1.42 7.26 -6.99
N THR A 7 1.97 6.31 -7.74
CA THR A 7 1.17 5.20 -8.31
C THR A 7 0.46 4.40 -7.22
N ILE A 8 1.14 4.08 -6.12
CA ILE A 8 0.54 3.37 -4.97
C ILE A 8 -0.54 4.23 -4.30
N LEU A 9 -0.25 5.51 -4.04
CA LEU A 9 -1.18 6.42 -3.37
C LEU A 9 -2.45 6.65 -4.21
N GLU A 10 -2.33 6.82 -5.52
CA GLU A 10 -3.48 6.92 -6.43
C GLU A 10 -4.26 5.60 -6.48
N LYS A 11 -3.56 4.46 -6.44
CA LYS A 11 -4.24 3.16 -6.42
C LYS A 11 -5.04 2.93 -5.15
N ILE A 12 -4.54 3.36 -3.99
CA ILE A 12 -5.25 3.27 -2.70
C ILE A 12 -6.61 3.99 -2.78
N LYS A 13 -6.73 5.09 -3.53
CA LYS A 13 -7.98 5.86 -3.66
C LYS A 13 -9.06 5.14 -4.48
N VAL A 14 -8.68 4.21 -5.36
CA VAL A 14 -9.61 3.58 -6.32
C VAL A 14 -9.86 2.10 -6.05
N VAL A 15 -9.07 1.46 -5.19
CA VAL A 15 -9.25 0.05 -4.84
C VAL A 15 -10.44 -0.11 -3.88
N PRO A 16 -11.23 -1.20 -4.00
CA PRO A 16 -12.35 -1.44 -3.11
C PRO A 16 -11.95 -1.38 -1.63
N ILE A 17 -12.78 -0.70 -0.86
CA ILE A 17 -12.59 -0.52 0.58
C ILE A 17 -13.32 -1.65 1.32
N ILE A 18 -12.62 -2.31 2.22
CA ILE A 18 -13.17 -3.28 3.16
C ILE A 18 -13.55 -2.53 4.44
N GLN A 19 -14.82 -2.64 4.84
CA GLN A 19 -15.28 -2.10 6.12
C GLN A 19 -14.97 -3.09 7.24
N SER A 20 -14.26 -2.61 8.27
CA SER A 20 -13.91 -3.39 9.46
C SER A 20 -14.21 -2.59 10.72
N GLY A 21 -15.42 -2.74 11.25
CA GLY A 21 -15.93 -1.92 12.34
C GLY A 21 -15.99 -0.45 11.97
N LYS A 22 -15.21 0.41 12.65
CA LYS A 22 -15.09 1.84 12.35
C LYS A 22 -13.97 2.17 11.35
N ARG A 23 -13.26 1.15 10.84
CA ARG A 23 -12.14 1.31 9.91
C ARG A 23 -12.55 1.03 8.47
N SER A 24 -12.09 1.89 7.58
CA SER A 24 -12.12 1.68 6.13
C SER A 24 -10.73 1.21 5.71
N ILE A 25 -10.60 -0.05 5.31
CA ILE A 25 -9.29 -0.67 5.02
C ILE A 25 -9.17 -0.92 3.52
N VAL A 26 -8.08 -0.48 2.92
CA VAL A 26 -7.67 -0.85 1.56
C VAL A 26 -6.61 -1.93 1.63
N VAL A 27 -6.76 -2.95 0.79
CA VAL A 27 -5.76 -4.01 0.60
C VAL A 27 -5.17 -3.85 -0.78
N LEU A 28 -3.88 -3.57 -0.85
CA LEU A 28 -3.16 -3.39 -2.11
C LEU A 28 -2.00 -4.37 -2.18
N SER A 29 -1.99 -5.20 -3.21
CA SER A 29 -0.88 -6.10 -3.54
C SER A 29 -0.11 -5.61 -4.74
N ILE A 30 1.09 -6.15 -4.93
CA ILE A 30 1.90 -5.91 -6.11
C ILE A 30 1.13 -6.22 -7.40
N SER A 31 0.26 -7.22 -7.45
CA SER A 31 -0.51 -7.49 -8.68
C SER A 31 -1.56 -6.40 -8.99
N ASN A 32 -1.88 -5.53 -8.03
CA ASN A 32 -2.81 -4.41 -8.25
C ASN A 32 -2.14 -3.17 -8.86
N VAL A 33 -0.81 -3.10 -8.80
CA VAL A 33 0.00 -1.99 -9.30
C VAL A 33 1.08 -2.56 -10.19
N ASN A 34 1.08 -2.21 -11.49
CA ASN A 34 1.98 -2.78 -12.49
C ASN A 34 3.45 -2.35 -12.29
N LEU A 35 4.04 -2.73 -11.16
CA LEU A 35 5.35 -2.39 -10.62
C LEU A 35 6.14 -3.69 -10.42
N GLN A 36 7.47 -3.59 -10.52
CA GLN A 36 8.36 -4.66 -10.10
C GLN A 36 8.34 -4.82 -8.57
N VAL A 37 8.76 -5.97 -8.07
CA VAL A 37 8.69 -6.29 -6.64
C VAL A 37 9.58 -5.39 -5.80
N GLU A 38 10.77 -5.06 -6.30
CA GLU A 38 11.69 -4.12 -5.65
C GLU A 38 11.12 -2.70 -5.62
N ASP A 39 10.47 -2.29 -6.71
CA ASP A 39 9.86 -0.97 -6.84
C ASP A 39 8.65 -0.80 -5.91
N PHE A 40 7.83 -1.85 -5.80
CA PHE A 40 6.70 -1.87 -4.88
C PHE A 40 7.18 -1.86 -3.43
N ASP A 41 8.17 -2.69 -3.08
CA ASP A 41 8.76 -2.73 -1.74
C ASP A 41 9.32 -1.37 -1.33
N ALA A 42 10.19 -0.77 -2.15
CA ALA A 42 10.80 0.53 -1.86
C ALA A 42 9.75 1.64 -1.73
N ALA A 43 8.71 1.63 -2.56
CA ALA A 43 7.64 2.62 -2.49
C ALA A 43 6.77 2.45 -1.24
N VAL A 44 6.45 1.21 -0.84
CA VAL A 44 5.70 0.96 0.40
C VAL A 44 6.52 1.32 1.64
N GLN A 45 7.81 0.99 1.66
CA GLN A 45 8.72 1.41 2.73
C GLN A 45 8.73 2.93 2.87
N TYR A 46 8.90 3.66 1.76
CA TYR A 46 8.87 5.12 1.77
C TYR A 46 7.55 5.68 2.31
N ILE A 47 6.41 5.13 1.88
CA ILE A 47 5.08 5.54 2.38
C ILE A 47 4.97 5.32 3.89
N TRP A 48 5.50 4.21 4.40
CA TRP A 48 5.49 3.89 5.82
C TRP A 48 6.39 4.84 6.61
N GLU A 49 7.65 5.02 6.20
CA GLU A 49 8.63 5.85 6.91
C GLU A 49 8.25 7.32 6.96
N ASN A 50 7.45 7.78 5.99
CA ASN A 50 6.99 9.17 5.89
C ASN A 50 5.53 9.35 6.36
N ASP A 51 4.90 8.32 6.94
CA ASP A 51 3.52 8.34 7.43
C ASP A 51 2.50 8.91 6.41
N LEU A 52 2.72 8.68 5.10
CA LEU A 52 1.86 9.24 4.05
C LEU A 52 0.47 8.61 4.05
N VAL A 53 0.41 7.35 4.45
CA VAL A 53 -0.83 6.59 4.69
C VAL A 53 -0.59 5.69 5.89
N LYS A 54 -1.61 5.55 6.74
CA LYS A 54 -1.53 4.67 7.91
C LYS A 54 -1.54 3.20 7.49
N ILE A 55 -0.36 2.60 7.40
CA ILE A 55 -0.19 1.17 7.13
C ILE A 55 -0.44 0.39 8.42
N LEU A 56 -1.40 -0.53 8.37
CA LEU A 56 -1.78 -1.41 9.49
C LEU A 56 -0.97 -2.71 9.50
N LYS A 57 -0.68 -3.25 8.32
CA LYS A 57 0.03 -4.52 8.13
C LYS A 57 0.66 -4.53 6.74
N VAL A 58 1.79 -5.22 6.60
CA VAL A 58 2.34 -5.65 5.31
C VAL A 58 2.48 -7.16 5.28
N GLU A 59 2.39 -7.74 4.08
CA GLU A 59 2.81 -9.11 3.80
C GLU A 59 4.05 -9.06 2.94
N ARG A 60 4.99 -9.96 3.25
CA ARG A 60 6.26 -10.07 2.56
C ARG A 60 6.36 -11.43 1.90
N ASP A 61 6.98 -11.45 0.73
CA ASP A 61 7.52 -12.65 0.14
C ASP A 61 9.05 -12.52 0.17
N HIS A 62 9.70 -13.43 0.91
CA HIS A 62 11.11 -13.31 1.27
C HIS A 62 11.42 -11.94 1.90
N GLN A 63 12.27 -11.14 1.25
CA GLN A 63 12.70 -9.83 1.74
C GLN A 63 11.79 -8.67 1.30
N TYR A 64 10.92 -8.88 0.31
CA TYR A 64 10.16 -7.80 -0.30
C TYR A 64 8.72 -7.76 0.20
N ILE A 65 8.20 -6.55 0.45
CA ILE A 65 6.77 -6.34 0.65
C ILE A 65 6.04 -6.66 -0.65
N THR A 66 4.99 -7.47 -0.58
CA THR A 66 4.14 -7.84 -1.73
C THR A 66 2.69 -7.44 -1.55
N LYS A 67 2.27 -7.09 -0.33
CA LYS A 67 0.94 -6.57 -0.03
C LYS A 67 0.97 -5.63 1.17
N LEU A 68 0.12 -4.61 1.15
CA LEU A 68 -0.11 -3.68 2.26
C LEU A 68 -1.59 -3.60 2.60
N TYR A 69 -1.86 -3.31 3.87
CA TYR A 69 -3.17 -3.04 4.43
C TYR A 69 -3.13 -1.62 4.98
N ALA A 70 -3.90 -0.71 4.38
CA ALA A 70 -3.92 0.70 4.73
C ALA A 70 -5.26 1.09 5.33
N ASP A 71 -5.22 1.87 6.41
CA ASP A 71 -6.40 2.54 6.97
C ASP A 71 -6.64 3.85 6.19
N VAL A 72 -7.82 3.95 5.59
CA VAL A 72 -8.30 5.12 4.84
C VAL A 72 -9.56 5.71 5.46
N SER A 73 -9.82 5.41 6.74
CA SER A 73 -10.86 6.11 7.49
C SER A 73 -10.62 7.62 7.50
N LYS A 74 -11.70 8.38 7.28
CA LYS A 74 -11.72 9.83 7.45
C LYS A 74 -11.69 10.23 8.93
#